data_AF-A0A7V4CHL2-F1
#
_entry.id   AF-A0A7V4CHL2-F1
#
_cell.length_a   1.000
_cell.length_b   1.000
_cell.length_c   1.000
_cell.angle_alpha   90.00
_cell.angle_beta   90.00
_cell.angle_gamma   90.00
#
_symmetry.space_group_name_H-M   'P 1'
#
loop_
_entity.id
_entity.type
_entity.pdbx_description
1 polymer ?
#
loop_
_entity_poly.entity_id
_entity_poly.type
_entity_poly.pdbx_seq_one_letter_code
_entity_poly.pdbx_strand_id
1 'polypeptide(L)'
;MYVATPKEMEELKKVKREEREIKWREFWKNKNISEEEYFLKIEYCEKNFGRGDKGAFSDRARIYFQYGEPDYVENFPYEIDKKPYIKWYYYRYNKEFIFVDLRGFGEYILVSEK
;
A
#
# COMPACT_ATOMS: atom_id res chain seq x y z
N MET A 1 -6.24 -4.07 6.29
CA MET A 1 -6.63 -2.64 6.29
C MET A 1 -7.03 -2.14 4.90
N TYR A 2 -6.72 -2.87 3.81
CA TYR A 2 -7.15 -2.51 2.45
C TYR A 2 -8.26 -3.40 1.88
N VAL A 3 -8.48 -4.60 2.45
CA VAL A 3 -9.46 -5.58 1.96
C VAL A 3 -10.61 -5.82 2.94
N ALA A 4 -10.39 -5.56 4.23
CA ALA A 4 -11.37 -5.74 5.30
C ALA A 4 -11.81 -4.41 5.88
N THR A 5 -13.12 -4.22 6.00
CA THR A 5 -13.74 -3.10 6.70
C THR A 5 -13.59 -3.26 8.23
N PRO A 6 -13.73 -2.17 9.02
CA PRO A 6 -13.68 -2.28 10.49
C PRO A 6 -14.67 -3.31 11.05
N LYS A 7 -15.88 -3.37 10.47
CA LYS A 7 -16.92 -4.32 10.87
C LYS A 7 -16.52 -5.77 10.57
N GLU A 8 -16.04 -6.06 9.36
CA GLU A 8 -15.56 -7.41 9.00
C GLU A 8 -14.39 -7.84 9.89
N MET A 9 -13.47 -6.93 10.21
CA MET A 9 -12.36 -7.21 11.14
C MET A 9 -12.85 -7.54 12.54
N GLU A 10 -13.87 -6.83 13.03
CA GLU A 10 -14.47 -7.10 14.34
C GLU A 10 -15.18 -8.46 14.36
N GLU A 11 -15.95 -8.76 13.31
CA GLU A 11 -16.62 -10.06 13.14
C GLU A 11 -15.59 -11.19 13.14
N LEU A 12 -14.53 -11.10 12.34
CA LEU A 12 -13.44 -12.10 12.27
C LEU A 12 -12.73 -12.28 13.62
N LYS A 13 -12.53 -11.21 14.39
CA LYS A 13 -11.90 -11.28 15.72
C LYS A 13 -12.75 -12.00 16.76
N LYS A 14 -14.09 -11.91 16.66
CA LYS A 14 -15.04 -12.52 17.61
C LYS A 14 -15.29 -14.02 17.34
N VAL A 15 -14.87 -14.55 16.19
CA VAL A 15 -15.11 -15.96 15.82
C VAL A 15 -14.40 -16.93 16.77
N LYS A 16 -15.15 -17.94 17.23
CA LYS A 16 -14.64 -19.06 18.03
C LYS A 16 -13.57 -19.82 17.25
N ARG A 17 -12.58 -20.39 17.96
CA ARG A 17 -11.42 -21.05 17.34
C ARG A 17 -11.80 -22.10 16.29
N GLU A 18 -12.85 -22.89 16.55
CA GLU A 18 -13.34 -23.96 15.66
C GLU A 18 -13.90 -23.44 14.33
N GLU A 19 -14.46 -22.22 14.32
CA GLU A 19 -15.15 -21.64 13.15
C GLU A 19 -14.25 -20.70 12.34
N ARG A 20 -13.03 -20.39 12.83
CA ARG A 20 -12.16 -19.39 12.22
C ARG A 20 -11.79 -19.73 10.78
N GLU A 21 -11.46 -20.97 10.49
CA GLU A 21 -11.02 -21.39 9.15
C GLU A 21 -12.16 -21.27 8.12
N ILE A 22 -13.40 -21.59 8.54
CA ILE A 22 -14.59 -21.46 7.69
C ILE A 22 -14.84 -19.98 7.42
N LYS A 23 -14.88 -19.15 8.47
CA LYS A 23 -15.12 -17.70 8.35
C LYS A 23 -14.03 -16.98 7.56
N TRP A 24 -12.79 -17.43 7.70
CA TRP A 24 -11.66 -16.90 6.94
C TRP A 24 -11.81 -17.18 5.44
N ARG A 25 -12.15 -18.42 5.08
CA ARG A 25 -12.43 -18.79 3.68
C ARG A 25 -13.63 -18.04 3.11
N GLU A 26 -14.71 -17.90 3.89
CA GLU A 26 -15.89 -17.12 3.50
C GLU A 26 -15.55 -15.66 3.25
N PHE A 27 -14.71 -15.06 4.09
CA PHE A 27 -14.26 -13.68 3.95
C PHE A 27 -13.56 -13.47 2.60
N TRP A 28 -12.61 -14.32 2.24
CA TRP A 28 -11.84 -14.20 1.00
C TRP A 28 -12.64 -14.54 -0.25
N LYS A 29 -13.63 -15.43 -0.16
CA LYS A 29 -14.48 -15.84 -1.30
C LYS A 29 -15.17 -14.66 -1.98
N ASN A 30 -15.47 -13.60 -1.24
CA ASN A 30 -16.21 -12.43 -1.75
C ASN A 30 -15.29 -11.24 -2.06
N LYS A 31 -13.96 -11.42 -2.11
CA LYS A 31 -13.01 -10.35 -2.39
C LYS A 31 -12.57 -10.37 -3.85
N ASN A 32 -12.30 -9.18 -4.38
CA ASN A 32 -11.79 -9.00 -5.75
C ASN A 32 -10.29 -9.31 -5.88
N ILE A 33 -9.61 -9.59 -4.77
CA ILE A 33 -8.19 -9.94 -4.70
C ILE A 33 -8.07 -11.26 -3.92
N SER A 34 -7.20 -12.16 -4.38
CA SER A 34 -6.96 -13.41 -3.68
C SER A 34 -6.19 -13.17 -2.37
N GLU A 35 -6.28 -14.11 -1.44
CA GLU A 35 -5.51 -14.06 -0.19
C GLU A 35 -4.01 -14.01 -0.48
N GLU A 36 -3.54 -14.85 -1.41
CA GLU A 36 -2.14 -14.92 -1.82
C GLU A 36 -1.67 -13.61 -2.42
N GLU A 37 -2.43 -13.03 -3.36
CA GLU A 37 -2.08 -11.76 -3.98
C GLU A 37 -2.03 -10.63 -2.95
N TYR A 38 -2.98 -10.60 -2.00
CA TYR A 38 -2.97 -9.60 -0.93
C TYR A 38 -1.71 -9.70 -0.06
N PHE A 39 -1.34 -10.91 0.38
CA PHE A 39 -0.16 -11.09 1.22
C PHE A 39 1.15 -10.84 0.45
N LEU A 40 1.21 -11.18 -0.84
CA LEU A 40 2.34 -10.82 -1.70
C LEU A 40 2.50 -9.30 -1.82
N LYS A 41 1.38 -8.55 -1.95
CA LYS A 41 1.42 -7.08 -1.95
C LYS A 41 1.88 -6.53 -0.60
N ILE A 42 1.45 -7.11 0.52
CA ILE A 42 1.93 -6.72 1.86
C ILE A 42 3.44 -6.92 1.95
N GLU A 43 3.94 -8.11 1.60
CA GLU A 43 5.36 -8.43 1.66
C GLU A 43 6.20 -7.49 0.77
N TYR A 44 5.71 -7.20 -0.44
CA TYR A 44 6.33 -6.22 -1.32
C TYR A 44 6.42 -4.84 -0.66
N CYS A 45 5.33 -4.36 -0.06
CA CYS A 45 5.30 -3.06 0.59
C CYS A 45 6.22 -2.99 1.82
N GLU A 46 6.26 -4.05 2.64
CA GLU A 46 7.18 -4.13 3.77
C GLU A 46 8.64 -4.14 3.30
N LYS A 47 8.95 -4.90 2.25
CA LYS A 47 10.31 -4.99 1.72
C LYS A 47 10.80 -3.68 1.09
N ASN A 48 9.95 -3.00 0.31
CA ASN A 48 10.33 -1.82 -0.46
C ASN A 48 10.10 -0.50 0.30
N PHE A 49 9.09 -0.45 1.17
CA PHE A 49 8.66 0.76 1.89
C PHE A 49 8.79 0.61 3.41
N GLY A 50 9.30 -0.51 3.95
CA GLY A 50 9.44 -0.69 5.41
C GLY A 50 10.68 -0.02 6.00
N ARG A 51 11.72 0.26 5.20
CA ARG A 51 12.92 0.97 5.68
C ARG A 51 12.75 2.48 5.49
N GLY A 52 12.70 3.20 6.61
CA GLY A 52 12.59 4.68 6.61
C GLY A 52 11.17 5.22 6.38
N ASP A 53 10.25 4.37 5.93
CA ASP A 53 8.83 4.68 5.72
C ASP A 53 7.96 3.67 6.49
N LYS A 54 6.64 3.70 6.31
CA LYS A 54 5.66 2.95 7.11
C LYS A 54 5.28 1.58 6.54
N GLY A 55 6.10 0.98 5.68
CA GLY A 55 5.87 -0.35 5.12
C GLY A 55 4.53 -0.43 4.40
N ALA A 56 3.75 -1.46 4.70
CA ALA A 56 2.39 -1.64 4.19
C ALA A 56 1.41 -0.53 4.58
N PHE A 57 1.74 0.34 5.55
CA PHE A 57 0.93 1.48 5.97
C PHE A 57 1.38 2.82 5.38
N SER A 58 2.41 2.82 4.52
CA SER A 58 2.87 4.03 3.83
C SER A 58 1.86 4.54 2.81
N ASP A 59 1.97 5.82 2.45
CA ASP A 59 1.16 6.38 1.36
C ASP A 59 1.49 5.70 0.03
N ARG A 60 2.76 5.33 -0.17
CA ARG A 60 3.21 4.53 -1.32
C ARG A 60 2.53 3.17 -1.37
N ALA A 61 2.46 2.46 -0.23
CA ALA A 61 1.72 1.20 -0.13
C ALA A 61 0.25 1.37 -0.47
N ARG A 62 -0.41 2.44 0.01
CA ARG A 62 -1.81 2.72 -0.31
C ARG A 62 -2.04 2.83 -1.83
N ILE A 63 -1.20 3.59 -2.54
CA ILE A 63 -1.28 3.72 -4.00
C ILE A 63 -0.98 2.38 -4.68
N TYR A 64 0.03 1.65 -4.21
CA TYR A 64 0.39 0.33 -4.71
C TYR A 64 -0.73 -0.71 -4.55
N PHE A 65 -1.44 -0.71 -3.43
CA PHE A 65 -2.59 -1.60 -3.22
C PHE A 65 -3.74 -1.33 -4.19
N GLN A 66 -3.91 -0.07 -4.59
CA GLN A 66 -4.99 0.36 -5.48
C GLN A 66 -4.66 0.16 -6.97
N TYR A 67 -3.43 0.49 -7.39
CA TYR A 67 -3.06 0.53 -8.80
C TYR A 67 -1.99 -0.51 -9.21
N GLY A 68 -1.35 -1.17 -8.25
CA GLY A 68 -0.24 -2.09 -8.48
C GLY A 68 1.09 -1.37 -8.67
N GLU A 69 2.02 -2.02 -9.36
CA GLU A 69 3.31 -1.42 -9.76
C GLU A 69 3.09 -0.23 -10.70
N PRO A 70 3.75 0.92 -10.48
CA PRO A 70 3.72 2.03 -11.42
C PRO A 70 4.40 1.65 -12.74
N ASP A 71 3.88 2.18 -13.84
CA ASP A 71 4.46 1.97 -15.18
C ASP A 71 5.83 2.65 -15.29
N TYR A 72 6.00 3.80 -14.61
CA TYR A 72 7.27 4.51 -14.57
C TYR A 72 7.47 5.19 -13.21
N VAL A 73 8.71 5.16 -12.73
CA VAL A 73 9.14 5.81 -11.50
C VAL A 73 10.26 6.79 -11.83
N GLU A 74 10.02 8.06 -11.52
CA GLU A 74 11.02 9.11 -11.66
C GLU A 74 11.48 9.54 -10.27
N ASN A 75 12.77 9.39 -9.99
CA ASN A 75 13.35 9.67 -8.69
C ASN A 75 14.18 10.94 -8.76
N PHE A 76 13.85 11.90 -7.91
CA PHE A 76 14.57 13.14 -7.74
C PHE A 76 15.30 13.08 -6.39
N PRO A 77 16.62 12.83 -6.40
CA PRO A 77 17.40 12.72 -5.17
C PRO A 77 17.53 14.09 -4.48
N TYR A 78 18.17 14.07 -3.31
CA TYR A 78 18.42 15.29 -2.53
C TYR A 78 19.26 16.29 -3.34
N GLU A 79 18.75 17.52 -3.50
CA GLU A 79 19.50 18.67 -4.02
C GLU A 79 19.60 19.73 -2.90
N ILE A 80 20.65 20.56 -2.91
CA ILE A 80 20.93 21.57 -1.86
C ILE A 80 19.70 22.46 -1.54
N ASP A 81 18.86 22.73 -2.54
CA ASP A 81 17.68 23.60 -2.41
C ASP A 81 16.34 22.86 -2.60
N LYS A 82 16.33 21.52 -2.72
CA LYS A 82 15.08 20.76 -2.93
C LYS A 82 15.01 19.50 -2.11
N LYS A 83 13.83 19.28 -1.52
CA LYS A 83 13.50 18.03 -0.86
C LYS A 83 13.44 16.89 -1.89
N PRO A 84 13.96 15.70 -1.56
CA PRO A 84 13.87 14.56 -2.46
C PRO A 84 12.41 14.14 -2.64
N TYR A 85 12.06 13.80 -3.86
CA TYR A 85 10.70 13.38 -4.20
C TYR A 85 10.72 12.33 -5.30
N ILE A 86 9.68 11.51 -5.32
CA ILE A 86 9.50 10.45 -6.30
C ILE A 86 8.15 10.65 -6.97
N LYS A 87 8.12 10.51 -8.29
CA LYS A 87 6.90 10.49 -9.06
C LYS A 87 6.60 9.09 -9.56
N TRP A 88 5.37 8.65 -9.38
CA TRP A 88 4.85 7.41 -9.93
C TRP A 88 3.85 7.74 -11.02
N TYR A 89 4.06 7.15 -12.18
CA TYR A 89 3.19 7.30 -13.33
C TYR A 89 2.46 6.00 -13.60
N TYR A 90 1.15 6.11 -13.78
CA TYR A 90 0.26 5.03 -14.16
C TYR A 90 -0.46 5.42 -15.45
N TYR A 91 0.19 5.18 -16.58
CA TYR A 91 -0.28 5.61 -17.91
C TYR A 91 -1.62 4.96 -18.26
N ARG A 92 -1.84 3.70 -17.86
CA ARG A 92 -3.11 3.00 -18.09
C ARG A 92 -4.30 3.72 -17.45
N TYR A 93 -4.07 4.36 -16.31
CA TYR A 93 -5.10 5.08 -15.56
C TYR A 93 -5.04 6.59 -15.78
N ASN A 94 -4.08 7.08 -16.57
CA ASN A 94 -3.75 8.49 -16.72
C ASN A 94 -3.59 9.18 -15.34
N LYS A 95 -2.84 8.53 -14.44
CA LYS A 95 -2.61 8.97 -13.07
C LYS A 95 -1.14 9.28 -12.78
N GLU A 96 -0.91 10.34 -12.03
CA GLU A 96 0.41 10.73 -11.49
C GLU A 96 0.30 10.91 -9.97
N PHE A 97 1.25 10.32 -9.24
CA PHE A 97 1.38 10.50 -7.80
C PHE A 97 2.77 11.04 -7.47
N ILE A 98 2.81 12.09 -6.64
CA ILE A 98 4.07 12.69 -6.18
C ILE A 98 4.22 12.45 -4.69
N PHE A 99 5.32 11.81 -4.31
CA PHE A 99 5.69 11.56 -2.93
C PHE A 99 6.93 12.35 -2.55
N VAL A 100 6.91 13.03 -1.42
CA VAL A 100 8.04 13.86 -0.95
C VAL A 100 8.51 13.33 0.40
N ASP A 101 9.83 13.15 0.55
CA ASP A 101 10.41 12.94 1.87
C ASP A 101 10.64 14.31 2.53
N LEU A 102 9.73 14.64 3.44
CA LEU A 102 9.72 15.96 4.08
C LEU A 102 10.83 16.15 5.11
N ARG A 103 11.36 15.05 5.66
CA ARG A 103 12.24 15.03 6.84
C ARG A 103 13.64 14.48 6.55
N GLY A 104 13.85 13.84 5.39
CA GLY A 104 15.13 13.25 4.99
C GLY A 104 15.41 11.88 5.59
N PHE A 105 14.40 11.20 6.15
CA PHE A 105 14.55 9.88 6.80
C PHE A 105 14.07 8.72 5.91
N GLY A 106 13.63 9.02 4.69
CA GLY A 106 13.06 8.05 3.76
C GLY A 106 11.54 7.89 3.87
N GLU A 107 10.85 8.69 4.70
CA GLU A 107 9.38 8.67 4.85
C GLU A 107 8.74 9.50 3.74
N TYR A 108 8.26 8.82 2.69
CA TYR A 108 7.66 9.47 1.52
C TYR A 108 6.17 9.67 1.71
N ILE A 109 5.76 10.94 1.82
CA ILE A 109 4.35 11.33 2.02
C ILE A 109 3.76 11.75 0.68
N LEU A 110 2.53 11.32 0.39
CA LEU A 110 1.82 11.74 -0.81
C LEU A 110 1.44 13.23 -0.72
N VAL A 111 1.91 14.03 -1.67
CA VAL A 111 1.63 15.49 -1.71
C VAL A 111 0.80 15.91 -2.91
N SER A 112 0.73 15.09 -3.95
CA SER A 112 -0.07 15.38 -5.15
C SER A 112 -0.57 14.11 -5.80
N GLU A 113 -1.82 14.13 -6.22
CA GLU A 113 -2.50 13.13 -7.04
C GLU A 113 -3.15 13.88 -8.20
N LYS A 114 -2.84 13.47 -9.44
CA LYS A 114 -3.48 13.98 -10.66
C LYS A 114 -4.10 12.81 -11.40
#